data_AF-A0A4Q3ADW5-F1
#
_entry.id   AF-A0A4Q3ADW5-F1
#
_cell.length_a   1.000
_cell.length_b   1.000
_cell.length_c   1.000
_cell.angle_alpha   90.00
_cell.angle_beta   90.00
_cell.angle_gamma   90.00
#
_symmetry.space_group_name_H-M   'P 1'
#
loop_
_entity.id
_entity.type
_entity.pdbx_description
1 polymer ?
#
loop_
_entity_poly.entity_id
_entity_poly.type
_entity_poly.pdbx_seq_one_letter_code
_entity_poly.pdbx_strand_id
1 'polypeptide(L)'
;MPPSDYAPVSKMIIWMVVISWPIGIALAWFWRRRWLQRYERLGESTSEEMLDELEKAWATRRTLLIRTSTEYLPFVFERIREIVDSGFEDKQMLSLLERIDYHRPNEEKQAVFPVEVKGRTVDLHLKWARDEGDRIRLRVTAAPAIIRALRDQKKKIPKAAIAD
;
A
#
# COMPACT_ATOMS: atom_id res chain seq x y z
N MET A 1 25.75 20.42 78.09
CA MET A 1 24.40 19.99 77.70
C MET A 1 23.88 20.97 76.65
N PRO A 2 24.06 20.70 75.34
CA PRO A 2 23.55 21.59 74.31
C PRO A 2 22.09 21.23 73.95
N PRO A 3 21.24 22.21 73.60
CA PRO A 3 19.90 21.93 73.11
C PRO A 3 19.96 21.32 71.71
N SER A 4 19.15 20.28 71.53
CA SER A 4 18.98 19.49 70.31
C SER A 4 18.02 20.22 69.36
N ASP A 5 18.55 21.09 68.50
CA ASP A 5 17.81 21.80 67.44
C ASP A 5 17.72 20.96 66.14
N TYR A 6 17.25 19.71 66.24
CA TYR A 6 16.99 18.86 65.06
C TYR A 6 15.51 18.83 64.64
N ALA A 7 14.68 19.72 65.18
CA ALA A 7 13.22 19.69 65.00
C ALA A 7 12.66 20.17 63.63
N PRO A 8 13.30 21.03 62.82
CA PRO A 8 12.65 21.52 61.58
C PRO A 8 12.90 20.62 60.35
N VAL A 9 14.00 19.86 60.33
CA VAL A 9 14.44 19.13 59.12
C VAL A 9 13.58 17.89 58.86
N SER A 10 13.21 17.15 59.90
CA SER A 10 12.38 15.95 59.78
C SER A 10 10.97 16.26 59.27
N LYS A 11 10.37 17.36 59.74
CA LYS A 11 9.06 17.82 59.25
C LYS A 11 9.13 18.29 57.79
N MET A 12 10.18 18.99 57.37
CA MET A 12 10.35 19.40 55.97
C MET A 12 10.45 18.20 55.00
N ILE A 13 11.18 17.15 55.38
CA ILE A 13 11.31 15.94 54.56
C ILE A 13 9.95 15.23 54.41
N ILE A 14 9.18 15.12 55.50
CA ILE A 14 7.85 14.49 55.47
C ILE A 14 6.90 15.25 54.54
N TRP A 15 6.90 16.59 54.59
CA TRP A 15 6.07 17.40 53.68
C TRP A 15 6.49 17.28 52.22
N MET A 16 7.80 17.18 51.92
CA MET A 16 8.26 16.94 50.55
C MET A 16 7.83 15.57 50.01
N VAL A 17 7.85 14.53 50.84
CA VAL A 17 7.39 13.19 50.43
C VAL A 17 5.87 13.17 50.19
N VAL A 18 5.08 13.81 51.06
CA VAL A 18 3.62 13.88 50.92
C VAL A 18 3.20 14.69 49.68
N ILE A 19 3.92 15.76 49.33
CA ILE A 19 3.63 16.59 48.15
C ILE A 19 4.13 15.93 46.84
N SER A 20 5.24 15.21 46.88
CA SER A 20 5.79 14.53 45.69
C SER A 20 4.98 13.30 45.28
N TRP A 21 4.30 12.64 46.22
CA TRP A 21 3.45 11.48 45.95
C TRP A 21 2.32 11.73 44.93
N PRO A 22 1.44 12.75 45.09
CA PRO A 22 0.40 13.05 44.12
C PRO A 22 0.98 13.50 42.77
N ILE A 23 2.14 14.18 42.77
CA ILE A 23 2.83 14.58 41.54
C ILE A 23 3.30 13.33 40.78
N GLY A 24 3.89 12.36 41.48
CA GLY A 24 4.30 11.08 40.89
C GLY A 24 3.12 10.30 40.30
N ILE A 25 1.99 10.24 41.00
CA ILE A 25 0.76 9.60 40.51
C ILE A 25 0.22 10.32 39.27
N ALA A 26 0.16 11.64 39.29
CA ALA A 26 -0.31 12.44 38.16
C ALA A 26 0.59 12.26 36.93
N LEU A 27 1.91 12.25 37.12
CA LEU A 27 2.88 12.03 36.05
C LEU A 27 2.76 10.63 35.45
N ALA A 28 2.65 9.59 36.30
CA ALA A 28 2.47 8.22 35.88
C ALA A 28 1.14 8.02 35.14
N TRP A 29 0.06 8.65 35.59
CA TRP A 29 -1.23 8.60 34.91
C TRP A 29 -1.19 9.32 33.55
N PHE A 30 -0.55 10.49 33.48
CA PHE A 30 -0.36 11.23 32.23
C PHE A 30 0.48 10.43 31.22
N TRP A 31 1.56 9.81 31.68
CA TRP A 31 2.39 8.93 30.85
C TRP A 31 1.61 7.70 30.40
N ARG A 32 0.90 7.01 31.30
CA ARG A 32 0.07 5.85 30.94
C ARG A 32 -0.99 6.22 29.91
N ARG A 33 -1.66 7.36 30.05
CA ARG A 33 -2.67 7.85 29.10
C ARG A 33 -2.05 8.17 27.73
N ARG A 34 -0.87 8.80 27.72
CA ARG A 34 -0.14 9.11 26.48
C ARG A 34 0.39 7.84 25.79
N TRP A 35 0.75 6.82 26.55
CA TRP A 35 1.21 5.54 26.03
C TRP A 35 0.06 4.67 25.53
N LEU A 36 -1.10 4.66 26.20
CA LEU A 36 -2.30 3.96 25.70
C LEU A 36 -2.74 4.52 24.35
N GLN A 37 -2.76 5.84 24.19
CA GLN A 37 -3.08 6.49 22.90
C GLN A 37 -2.05 6.19 21.80
N ARG A 38 -0.79 5.91 22.16
CA ARG A 38 0.23 5.44 21.21
C ARG A 38 0.10 3.94 20.93
N TYR A 39 -0.32 3.14 21.91
CA TYR A 39 -0.55 1.70 21.76
C TYR A 39 -1.82 1.40 20.96
N GLU A 40 -2.88 2.21 21.05
CA GLU A 40 -4.02 2.12 20.14
C GLU A 40 -3.59 2.50 18.71
N ARG A 41 -2.84 3.61 18.54
CA ARG A 41 -2.32 4.00 17.21
C ARG A 41 -1.33 3.00 16.60
N LEU A 42 -0.48 2.36 17.39
CA LEU A 42 0.49 1.37 16.91
C LEU A 42 -0.11 -0.04 16.86
N GLY A 43 -1.05 -0.38 17.73
CA GLY A 43 -1.72 -1.69 17.76
C GLY A 43 -2.68 -1.86 16.58
N GLU A 44 -3.42 -0.81 16.23
CA GLU A 44 -4.25 -0.79 15.02
C GLU A 44 -3.37 -0.69 13.76
N SER A 45 -2.35 0.19 13.72
CA SER A 45 -1.54 0.32 12.51
C SER A 45 -0.65 -0.89 12.23
N THR A 46 0.02 -1.49 13.22
CA THR A 46 0.98 -2.56 12.93
C THR A 46 0.29 -3.89 12.65
N SER A 47 -0.84 -4.19 13.31
CA SER A 47 -1.56 -5.44 13.07
C SER A 47 -2.40 -5.36 11.81
N GLU A 48 -3.11 -4.25 11.54
CA GLU A 48 -3.81 -4.08 10.27
C GLU A 48 -2.85 -3.85 9.10
N GLU A 49 -1.74 -3.11 9.25
CA GLU A 49 -0.74 -3.02 8.17
C GLU A 49 -0.01 -4.35 7.96
N MET A 50 0.32 -5.12 9.00
CA MET A 50 0.89 -6.47 8.81
C MET A 50 -0.14 -7.44 8.23
N LEU A 51 -1.40 -7.38 8.64
CA LEU A 51 -2.46 -8.23 8.11
C LEU A 51 -2.82 -7.82 6.68
N ASP A 52 -2.85 -6.53 6.36
CA ASP A 52 -3.01 -6.02 5.01
C ASP A 52 -1.77 -6.34 4.18
N GLU A 53 -0.54 -6.31 4.73
CA GLU A 53 0.67 -6.78 4.04
C GLU A 53 0.69 -8.30 3.82
N LEU A 54 0.19 -9.08 4.78
CA LEU A 54 0.04 -10.54 4.71
C LEU A 54 -1.09 -10.94 3.76
N GLU A 55 -2.24 -10.27 3.82
CA GLU A 55 -3.37 -10.40 2.90
C GLU A 55 -2.95 -9.95 1.51
N LYS A 56 -2.18 -8.88 1.38
CA LYS A 56 -1.53 -8.49 0.13
C LYS A 56 -0.54 -9.57 -0.33
N ALA A 57 0.22 -10.20 0.56
CA ALA A 57 1.20 -11.23 0.23
C ALA A 57 0.54 -12.58 -0.13
N TRP A 58 -0.65 -12.87 0.42
CA TRP A 58 -1.41 -14.10 0.20
C TRP A 58 -2.60 -13.94 -0.74
N ALA A 59 -2.96 -12.72 -1.13
CA ALA A 59 -3.95 -12.44 -2.16
C ALA A 59 -3.47 -13.08 -3.46
N THR A 60 -4.17 -14.12 -3.89
CA THR A 60 -3.88 -14.88 -5.11
C THR A 60 -3.81 -13.95 -6.33
N ARG A 61 -4.57 -12.84 -6.31
CA ARG A 61 -4.61 -11.83 -7.38
C ARG A 61 -4.78 -10.43 -6.78
N ARG A 62 -4.14 -9.44 -7.40
CA ARG A 62 -4.36 -8.01 -7.08
C ARG A 62 -4.76 -7.25 -8.33
N THR A 63 -5.49 -6.16 -8.13
CA THR A 63 -5.95 -5.29 -9.22
C THR A 63 -5.23 -3.94 -9.21
N LEU A 64 -4.85 -3.46 -10.40
CA LEU A 64 -4.28 -2.13 -10.62
C LEU A 64 -5.06 -1.44 -11.75
N LEU A 65 -5.44 -0.19 -11.53
CA LEU A 65 -6.02 0.67 -12.56
C LEU A 65 -4.93 1.59 -13.14
N ILE A 66 -4.79 1.56 -14.46
CA ILE A 66 -3.88 2.39 -15.25
C ILE A 66 -4.75 3.22 -16.20
N ARG A 67 -4.59 4.54 -16.14
CA ARG A 67 -5.17 5.49 -17.09
C ARG A 67 -4.04 5.98 -17.97
N THR A 68 -4.11 5.73 -19.27
CA THR A 68 -3.03 6.10 -20.19
C THR A 68 -3.52 6.22 -21.63
N SER A 69 -2.75 6.87 -22.51
CA SER A 69 -3.03 6.88 -23.95
C SER A 69 -2.65 5.56 -24.60
N THR A 70 -3.22 5.26 -25.77
CA THR A 70 -2.93 4.04 -26.54
C THR A 70 -1.44 3.90 -26.85
N GLU A 71 -0.74 5.01 -27.09
CA GLU A 71 0.71 5.07 -27.36
C GLU A 71 1.58 4.48 -26.25
N TYR A 72 1.11 4.53 -24.99
CA TYR A 72 1.87 4.02 -23.84
C TYR A 72 1.53 2.58 -23.46
N LEU A 73 0.48 1.99 -24.04
CA LEU A 73 0.10 0.60 -23.77
C LEU A 73 1.17 -0.43 -24.11
N PRO A 74 1.94 -0.30 -25.22
CA PRO A 74 3.04 -1.21 -25.50
C PRO A 74 4.03 -1.30 -24.33
N PHE A 75 4.38 -0.18 -23.70
CA PHE A 75 5.29 -0.18 -22.55
C PHE A 75 4.72 -0.88 -21.32
N VAL A 76 3.41 -0.79 -21.11
CA VAL A 76 2.73 -1.50 -20.01
C VAL A 76 2.76 -3.01 -20.27
N PHE A 77 2.47 -3.44 -21.49
CA PHE A 77 2.45 -4.85 -21.85
C PHE A 77 3.83 -5.48 -21.91
N GLU A 78 4.83 -4.75 -22.42
CA GLU A 78 6.24 -5.16 -22.36
C GLU A 78 6.67 -5.41 -20.92
N ARG A 79 6.29 -4.53 -19.99
CA ARG A 79 6.63 -4.75 -18.58
C ARG A 79 5.97 -6.00 -18.01
N ILE A 80 4.72 -6.30 -18.39
CA ILE A 80 4.07 -7.55 -17.97
C ILE A 80 4.84 -8.75 -18.53
N ARG A 81 5.21 -8.69 -19.80
CA ARG A 81 5.97 -9.73 -20.50
C ARG A 81 7.32 -10.00 -19.86
N GLU A 82 8.06 -8.97 -19.46
CA GLU A 82 9.35 -9.09 -18.76
C GLU A 82 9.28 -9.87 -17.43
N ILE A 83 8.10 -9.95 -16.81
CA ILE A 83 7.89 -10.58 -15.50
C ILE A 83 7.32 -11.99 -15.63
N VAL A 84 6.62 -12.23 -16.73
CA VAL A 84 5.96 -13.49 -17.04
C VAL A 84 6.98 -14.43 -17.67
N ASP A 85 7.04 -15.66 -17.18
CA ASP A 85 7.93 -16.68 -17.72
C ASP A 85 7.38 -17.23 -19.06
N SER A 86 6.05 -17.40 -19.16
CA SER A 86 5.37 -17.92 -20.36
C SER A 86 3.87 -17.54 -20.41
N GLY A 87 3.24 -17.63 -21.57
CA GLY A 87 1.77 -17.45 -21.73
C GLY A 87 1.28 -16.02 -22.02
N PHE A 88 2.20 -15.06 -22.14
CA PHE A 88 1.93 -13.70 -22.65
C PHE A 88 3.01 -13.26 -23.65
N GLU A 89 2.97 -13.84 -24.85
CA GLU A 89 3.97 -13.65 -25.90
C GLU A 89 3.69 -12.43 -26.81
N ASP A 90 4.68 -12.05 -27.62
CA ASP A 90 4.62 -10.89 -28.53
C ASP A 90 3.40 -10.92 -29.45
N LYS A 91 3.04 -12.11 -29.98
CA LYS A 91 1.85 -12.25 -30.84
C LYS A 91 0.56 -11.93 -30.09
N GLN A 92 0.46 -12.34 -28.82
CA GLN A 92 -0.71 -12.08 -27.97
C GLN A 92 -0.75 -10.60 -27.58
N MET A 93 0.40 -10.01 -27.28
CA MET A 93 0.52 -8.57 -27.01
C MET A 93 0.10 -7.73 -28.22
N LEU A 94 0.62 -8.02 -29.42
CA LEU A 94 0.28 -7.31 -30.65
C LEU A 94 -1.22 -7.44 -30.98
N SER A 95 -1.77 -8.65 -30.89
CA SER A 95 -3.21 -8.87 -31.07
C SER A 95 -4.05 -8.08 -30.06
N LEU A 96 -3.59 -7.97 -28.80
CA LEU A 96 -4.28 -7.18 -27.80
C LEU A 96 -4.22 -5.68 -28.11
N LEU A 97 -3.06 -5.17 -28.54
CA LEU A 97 -2.91 -3.77 -28.94
C LEU A 97 -3.83 -3.42 -30.12
N GLU A 98 -3.86 -4.25 -31.16
CA GLU A 98 -4.78 -4.07 -32.30
C GLU A 98 -6.25 -4.06 -31.83
N ARG A 99 -6.64 -4.98 -30.95
CA ARG A 99 -8.00 -5.02 -30.39
C ARG A 99 -8.36 -3.77 -29.59
N ILE A 100 -7.39 -3.16 -28.92
CA ILE A 100 -7.60 -1.91 -28.18
C ILE A 100 -7.68 -0.72 -29.13
N ASP A 101 -6.93 -0.74 -30.22
CA ASP A 101 -6.88 0.34 -31.20
C ASP A 101 -8.22 0.50 -31.97
N TYR A 102 -8.84 -0.60 -32.38
CA TYR A 102 -10.16 -0.60 -33.03
C TYR A 102 -11.36 -0.49 -32.06
N HIS A 103 -11.10 -0.29 -30.76
CA HIS A 103 -12.15 -0.30 -29.75
C HIS A 103 -12.95 1.02 -29.73
N ARG A 104 -14.28 0.92 -29.75
CA ARG A 104 -15.18 2.07 -29.65
C ARG A 104 -15.14 2.72 -28.26
N PRO A 105 -15.39 4.05 -28.15
CA PRO A 105 -15.61 4.71 -26.87
C PRO A 105 -16.80 4.10 -26.11
N ASN A 106 -16.75 4.14 -24.78
CA ASN A 106 -17.82 3.73 -23.86
C ASN A 106 -18.21 2.24 -23.84
N GLU A 107 -17.43 1.37 -24.48
CA GLU A 107 -17.55 -0.08 -24.31
C GLU A 107 -16.44 -0.58 -23.36
N GLU A 108 -16.76 -1.54 -22.47
CA GLU A 108 -15.77 -2.25 -21.66
C GLU A 108 -15.50 -3.61 -22.31
N LYS A 109 -14.22 -3.89 -22.59
CA LYS A 109 -13.76 -5.18 -23.11
C LYS A 109 -12.83 -5.84 -22.10
N GLN A 110 -12.69 -7.14 -22.22
CA GLN A 110 -11.80 -7.92 -21.37
C GLN A 110 -11.09 -9.02 -22.15
N ALA A 111 -9.94 -9.43 -21.63
CA ALA A 111 -9.18 -10.59 -22.05
C ALA A 111 -8.57 -11.26 -20.81
N VAL A 112 -8.47 -12.58 -20.86
CA VAL A 112 -7.83 -13.39 -19.82
C VAL A 112 -6.76 -14.23 -20.50
N PHE A 113 -5.55 -14.18 -19.96
CA PHE A 113 -4.41 -14.96 -20.44
C PHE A 113 -3.91 -15.85 -19.30
N PRO A 114 -3.82 -17.17 -19.47
CA PRO A 114 -3.09 -18.02 -18.54
C PRO A 114 -1.60 -17.72 -18.71
N VAL A 115 -0.95 -17.28 -17.62
CA VAL A 115 0.48 -16.92 -17.62
C VAL A 115 1.22 -17.67 -16.54
N GLU A 116 2.51 -17.91 -16.75
CA GLU A 116 3.38 -18.51 -15.75
C GLU A 116 4.24 -17.44 -15.07
N VAL A 117 4.25 -17.44 -13.74
CA VAL A 117 5.06 -16.52 -12.95
C VAL A 117 5.75 -17.30 -11.83
N LYS A 118 7.08 -17.34 -11.87
CA LYS A 118 7.93 -18.11 -10.94
C LYS A 118 7.53 -19.59 -10.89
N GLY A 119 7.28 -20.19 -12.05
CA GLY A 119 6.89 -21.61 -12.14
C GLY A 119 5.46 -21.92 -11.70
N ARG A 120 4.60 -20.92 -11.53
CA ARG A 120 3.18 -21.10 -11.17
C ARG A 120 2.29 -20.50 -12.25
N THR A 121 1.34 -21.29 -12.74
CA THR A 121 0.29 -20.81 -13.65
C THR A 121 -0.74 -19.96 -12.89
N VAL A 122 -0.98 -18.75 -13.38
CA VAL A 122 -1.91 -17.77 -12.83
C VAL A 122 -2.63 -17.06 -13.98
N ASP A 123 -3.84 -16.59 -13.76
CA ASP A 123 -4.55 -15.83 -14.81
C ASP A 123 -4.19 -14.35 -14.75
N LEU A 124 -3.81 -13.80 -15.89
CA LEU A 124 -3.70 -12.37 -16.17
C LEU A 124 -5.02 -11.87 -16.77
N HIS A 125 -5.78 -11.11 -15.99
CA HIS A 125 -7.02 -10.50 -16.44
C HIS A 125 -6.77 -9.04 -16.82
N LEU A 126 -7.12 -8.69 -18.04
CA LEU A 126 -7.04 -7.33 -18.57
C LEU A 126 -8.44 -6.89 -18.92
N LYS A 127 -8.92 -5.80 -18.32
CA LYS A 127 -10.15 -5.12 -18.74
C LYS A 127 -9.81 -3.72 -19.20
N TRP A 128 -10.39 -3.26 -20.30
CA TRP A 128 -10.14 -1.92 -20.79
C TRP A 128 -11.42 -1.27 -21.30
N ALA A 129 -11.51 0.04 -21.09
CA ALA A 129 -12.54 0.89 -21.67
C ALA A 129 -11.88 2.14 -22.25
N ARG A 130 -12.38 2.61 -23.40
CA ARG A 130 -11.96 3.88 -23.99
C ARG A 130 -12.89 4.99 -23.49
N ASP A 131 -12.28 6.04 -22.96
CA ASP A 131 -12.96 7.23 -22.43
C ASP A 131 -13.23 8.25 -23.55
N GLU A 132 -14.03 9.28 -23.26
CA GLU A 132 -14.41 10.32 -24.24
C GLU A 132 -13.21 11.12 -24.77
N GLY A 133 -12.14 11.24 -23.97
CA GLY A 133 -10.88 11.90 -24.36
C GLY A 133 -9.87 10.99 -25.07
N ASP A 134 -10.32 9.89 -25.68
CA ASP A 134 -9.48 8.87 -26.34
C ASP A 134 -8.44 8.19 -25.43
N ARG A 135 -8.74 8.17 -24.12
CA ARG A 135 -7.86 7.56 -23.11
C ARG A 135 -8.30 6.14 -22.81
N ILE A 136 -7.34 5.27 -22.51
CA ILE A 136 -7.61 3.89 -22.12
C ILE A 136 -7.56 3.78 -20.60
N ARG A 137 -8.67 3.30 -20.03
CA ARG A 137 -8.77 2.86 -18.64
C ARG A 137 -8.49 1.35 -18.60
N LEU A 138 -7.25 0.96 -18.35
CA LEU A 138 -6.82 -0.43 -18.26
C LEU A 138 -6.83 -0.90 -16.80
N ARG A 139 -7.67 -1.89 -16.48
CA ARG A 139 -7.69 -2.61 -15.20
C ARG A 139 -6.98 -3.95 -15.36
N VAL A 140 -5.83 -4.09 -14.72
CA VAL A 140 -5.01 -5.30 -14.70
C VAL A 140 -5.26 -6.05 -13.40
N THR A 141 -5.70 -7.29 -13.45
CA THR A 141 -5.80 -8.18 -12.27
C THR A 141 -4.90 -9.39 -12.48
N ALA A 142 -3.87 -9.52 -11.64
CA ALA A 142 -2.79 -10.48 -11.86
C ALA A 142 -2.10 -10.87 -10.55
N ALA A 143 -1.12 -11.78 -10.63
CA ALA A 143 -0.28 -12.14 -9.49
C ALA A 143 0.42 -10.91 -8.89
N PRO A 144 0.68 -10.91 -7.56
CA PRO A 144 1.30 -9.76 -6.88
C PRO A 144 2.62 -9.28 -7.49
N ALA A 145 3.43 -10.17 -8.07
CA ALA A 145 4.70 -9.82 -8.72
C ALA A 145 4.50 -8.88 -9.91
N ILE A 146 3.53 -9.20 -10.79
CA ILE A 146 3.18 -8.37 -11.95
C ILE A 146 2.69 -7.00 -11.48
N ILE A 147 1.79 -6.98 -10.49
CA ILE A 147 1.19 -5.74 -9.99
C ILE A 147 2.21 -4.82 -9.30
N ARG A 148 3.17 -5.38 -8.56
CA ARG A 148 4.26 -4.59 -7.95
C ARG A 148 5.13 -3.93 -9.02
N ALA A 149 5.56 -4.68 -10.01
CA ALA A 149 6.41 -4.15 -11.06
C ALA A 149 5.71 -3.10 -11.94
N LEU A 150 4.41 -3.29 -12.23
CA LEU A 150 3.60 -2.27 -12.91
C LEU A 150 3.45 -1.00 -12.06
N ARG A 151 3.31 -1.13 -10.73
CA ARG A 151 3.27 0.02 -9.81
C ARG A 151 4.59 0.78 -9.79
N ASP A 152 5.71 0.07 -9.82
CA ASP A 152 7.04 0.68 -9.87
C ASP A 152 7.29 1.37 -11.22
N GLN A 153 6.82 0.79 -12.31
CA GLN A 153 6.85 1.42 -13.62
C GLN A 153 5.94 2.64 -13.69
N LYS A 154 4.75 2.60 -13.07
CA LYS A 154 3.83 3.75 -12.98
C LYS A 154 4.51 4.99 -12.37
N LYS A 155 5.43 4.80 -11.42
CA LYS A 155 6.22 5.91 -10.83
C LYS A 155 7.23 6.53 -11.81
N LYS A 156 7.63 5.79 -12.85
CA LYS A 156 8.61 6.22 -13.87
C LYS A 156 7.95 6.82 -15.11
N ILE A 157 6.68 6.52 -15.35
CA ILE A 157 5.93 7.13 -16.44
C ILE A 157 5.64 8.60 -16.06
N PRO A 158 5.97 9.59 -16.91
CA PRO A 158 5.74 11.00 -16.61
C PRO A 158 4.24 11.26 -16.36
N LYS A 159 3.93 12.03 -15.30
CA LYS A 159 2.56 12.33 -14.85
C LYS A 159 1.64 12.89 -15.94
N ALA A 160 2.18 13.49 -17.00
CA ALA A 160 1.40 13.96 -18.15
C ALA A 160 0.66 12.82 -18.89
N ALA A 161 1.12 11.57 -18.78
CA ALA A 161 0.47 10.38 -19.35
C ALA A 161 -0.52 9.69 -18.39
N ILE A 162 -0.61 10.15 -17.14
CA ILE A 162 -1.48 9.60 -16.09
C ILE A 162 -2.12 10.78 -15.36
N ALA A 163 -3.11 11.42 -15.99
CA ALA A 163 -3.86 12.50 -15.36
C ALA A 163 -5.17 11.95 -14.77
N ASP A 164 -5.27 12.10 -13.44
CA ASP A 164 -6.35 11.85 -12.46
C ASP A 164 -7.39 10.78 -12.76
#